data_AF-A0A366XCT3-F1
#
_entry.id   AF-A0A366XCT3-F1
#
_cell.length_a   1.000
_cell.length_b   1.000
_cell.length_c   1.000
_cell.angle_alpha   90.00
_cell.angle_beta   90.00
_cell.angle_gamma   90.00
#
_symmetry.space_group_name_H-M   'P 1'
#
loop_
_entity.id
_entity.type
_entity.pdbx_description
1 polymer ?
#
loop_
_entity_poly.entity_id
_entity_poly.type
_entity_poly.pdbx_seq_one_letter_code
_entity_poly.pdbx_strand_id
1 'polypeptide(L)' 'MDLTQELYDAANEISEGVNLSDKTVFLQGDSTNLSFPDNHFDGAVPVHVAMNVPEKATVYAEARRFLKPGARF' A
#
# COMPACT_ATOMS: atom_id res chain seq x y z
N MET A 1 0.26 1.98 -2.54
CA MET A 1 1.44 1.46 -3.26
C MET A 1 0.96 0.88 -4.56
N ASP A 2 1.75 1.00 -5.61
CA ASP A 2 1.54 0.28 -6.87
C ASP A 2 2.86 -0.32 -7.39
N LEU A 3 2.78 -1.40 -8.16
CA LEU A 3 3.94 -2.03 -8.78
C LEU A 3 4.47 -1.20 -9.96
N THR A 4 3.57 -0.54 -10.68
CA THR A 4 3.88 0.19 -11.91
C THR A 4 4.23 1.65 -11.62
N GLN A 5 5.21 2.19 -12.34
CA GLN A 5 5.67 3.57 -12.15
C GLN A 5 4.60 4.57 -12.61
N GLU A 6 3.91 4.26 -13.70
CA GLU A 6 2.91 5.12 -14.31
C GLU A 6 1.72 5.38 -13.36
N LEU A 7 1.30 4.37 -12.60
CA LEU A 7 0.24 4.53 -11.61
C LEU A 7 0.71 5.32 -10.38
N TYR A 8 1.98 5.19 -9.99
CA TYR A 8 2.57 6.05 -8.96
C TYR A 8 2.59 7.52 -9.42
N ASP A 9 3.04 7.80 -10.64
CA ASP A 9 3.13 9.16 -11.18
C ASP A 9 1.73 9.79 -11.27
N ALA A 10 0.77 9.06 -11.84
CA ALA A 10 -0.62 9.52 -11.96
C ALA A 10 -1.27 9.79 -10.59
N ALA A 11 -1.01 8.95 -9.59
CA ALA A 11 -1.58 9.15 -8.26
C ALA A 11 -1.05 10.43 -7.58
N ASN A 12 0.24 10.75 -7.76
CA ASN A 12 0.82 12.00 -7.28
C ASN A 12 0.23 13.21 -8.02
N GLU A 13 0.17 13.18 -9.36
CA GLU A 13 -0.40 14.26 -10.17
C GLU A 13 -1.86 14.55 -9.79
N ILE A 14 -2.68 13.50 -9.65
CA ILE A 14 -4.07 13.64 -9.22
C ILE A 14 -4.16 14.26 -7.84
N SER A 15 -3.35 13.79 -6.87
CA SER A 15 -3.38 14.30 -5.51
C SER A 15 -2.98 15.77 -5.42
N GLU A 16 -1.98 16.19 -6.19
CA GLU A 16 -1.62 17.60 -6.35
C GLU A 16 -2.77 18.40 -6.96
N GLY A 17 -3.37 17.90 -8.05
CA GLY A 17 -4.48 18.56 -8.74
C GLY A 17 -5.74 18.76 -7.88
N VAL A 18 -5.94 17.92 -6.86
CA VAL A 18 -7.06 18.04 -5.90
C VAL A 18 -6.66 18.61 -4.53
N ASN A 19 -5.41 19.10 -4.37
CA ASN A 19 -4.86 19.66 -3.13
C ASN A 19 -4.92 18.70 -1.93
N LEU A 20 -4.57 17.43 -2.12
CA LEU A 20 -4.49 16.42 -1.06
C LEU A 20 -3.07 15.87 -0.84
N SER A 21 -2.06 16.46 -1.47
CA SER A 21 -0.67 16.02 -1.40
C SER A 21 -0.08 16.06 0.02
N ASP A 22 -0.63 16.87 0.93
CA ASP A 22 -0.26 16.91 2.35
C ASP A 22 -0.84 15.75 3.17
N LYS A 23 -1.84 15.04 2.63
CA LYS A 23 -2.57 13.95 3.31
C LYS A 23 -2.37 12.58 2.68
N THR A 24 -1.76 12.52 1.50
CA THR A 24 -1.55 11.28 0.77
C THR A 24 -0.06 11.05 0.51
N VAL A 25 0.38 9.82 0.67
CA VAL A 25 1.71 9.38 0.24
C VAL A 25 1.54 8.16 -0.65
N PHE A 26 2.14 8.21 -1.83
CA PHE A 26 2.18 7.08 -2.76
C PHE A 26 3.57 6.47 -2.75
N LEU A 27 3.66 5.18 -3.06
CA LEU A 27 4.91 4.42 -3.07
C LEU A 27 4.87 3.47 -4.26
N GLN A 28 5.94 3.45 -5.03
CA GLN A 28 6.16 2.42 -6.06
C GLN A 28 6.87 1.23 -5.39
N GLY A 29 6.40 0.00 -5.66
CA GLY A 29 7.05 -1.20 -5.16
C GLY A 29 6.18 -2.46 -5.15
N ASP A 30 6.76 -3.56 -4.69
CA ASP A 30 6.12 -4.87 -4.65
C ASP A 30 5.47 -5.13 -3.27
N SER A 31 4.18 -5.47 -3.28
CA SER A 31 3.41 -5.83 -2.09
C SER A 31 3.92 -7.06 -1.33
N THR A 32 4.78 -7.88 -1.94
CA THR A 32 5.42 -9.04 -1.31
C THR A 32 6.69 -8.68 -0.51
N ASN A 33 7.20 -7.45 -0.65
CA ASN A 33 8.41 -6.99 0.01
C ASN A 33 8.28 -5.52 0.43
N LEU A 34 7.60 -5.29 1.54
CA LEU A 34 7.28 -3.95 2.01
C LEU A 34 8.26 -3.52 3.10
N SER A 35 8.99 -2.42 2.89
CA SER A 35 9.95 -1.91 3.89
C SER A 35 9.30 -1.07 4.99
N PHE A 36 8.04 -1.34 5.34
CA PHE A 36 7.35 -0.63 6.42
C PHE A 36 7.78 -1.12 7.80
N PRO A 37 7.77 -0.26 8.83
CA PRO A 37 7.97 -0.69 10.21
C PRO A 37 6.83 -1.60 10.69
N ASP A 38 7.14 -2.48 11.65
CA ASP A 38 6.15 -3.31 12.32
C ASP A 38 5.15 -2.45 13.11
N ASN A 39 3.88 -2.88 13.18
CA ASN A 39 2.82 -2.24 13.97
C ASN A 39 2.68 -0.72 13.75
N HIS A 40 2.80 -0.27 12.50
CA HIS A 40 2.80 1.15 12.15
C HIS A 40 1.42 1.67 11.74
N PHE A 41 0.69 0.92 10.92
CA PHE A 41 -0.58 1.36 10.34
C PHE A 41 -1.79 0.87 11.13
N ASP A 42 -2.83 1.71 11.21
CA ASP A 42 -4.10 1.42 11.90
C ASP A 42 -5.09 0.62 11.04
N GLY A 43 -4.80 0.46 9.75
CA GLY A 43 -5.56 -0.38 8.83
C GLY A 43 -4.93 -0.44 7.44
N ALA A 44 -5.37 -1.39 6.64
CA ALA A 44 -5.02 -1.49 5.22
C ALA A 44 -6.20 -2.08 4.43
N VAL A 45 -6.20 -1.84 3.12
CA VAL A 45 -7.23 -2.38 2.23
C VAL A 45 -6.62 -2.73 0.87
N PRO A 46 -6.67 -3.99 0.42
CA PRO A 46 -6.32 -4.34 -0.94
C PRO A 46 -7.52 -4.08 -1.87
N VAL A 47 -7.42 -3.09 -2.75
CA VAL A 47 -8.47 -2.80 -3.74
C VAL A 47 -8.20 -3.59 -5.01
N HIS A 48 -8.84 -4.75 -5.15
CA HIS A 48 -8.72 -5.67 -6.30
C HIS A 48 -7.29 -6.12 -6.67
N VAL A 49 -6.25 -5.78 -5.90
CA VAL A 49 -4.85 -6.12 -6.24
C VAL A 49 -4.49 -7.56 -5.90
N ALA A 50 -5.06 -8.12 -4.82
CA ALA A 50 -4.66 -9.43 -4.30
C ALA A 50 -4.90 -10.59 -5.28
N MET A 51 -5.77 -10.41 -6.28
CA MET A 51 -6.00 -11.42 -7.31
C MET A 51 -4.81 -11.58 -8.26
N ASN A 52 -4.02 -10.51 -8.47
CA ASN A 52 -2.91 -10.47 -9.42
C ASN A 52 -1.58 -10.99 -8.87
N VAL A 53 -1.48 -11.18 -7.55
CA VAL A 53 -0.23 -11.61 -6.88
C VAL A 53 -0.27 -13.12 -6.59
N PRO A 54 0.67 -13.93 -7.13
CA PRO A 54 0.72 -15.37 -6.83
C PRO A 54 1.03 -15.66 -5.34
N GLU A 55 1.97 -14.92 -4.75
CA GLU A 55 2.47 -15.09 -3.38
C GLU A 55 1.52 -14.45 -2.34
N LYS A 56 0.24 -14.82 -2.38
CA LYS A 56 -0.80 -14.23 -1.50
C LYS A 56 -0.46 -14.33 -0.02
N ALA A 57 0.11 -15.46 0.39
CA ALA A 57 0.52 -15.67 1.78
C ALA A 57 1.57 -14.65 2.23
N THR A 58 2.52 -14.30 1.36
CA THR A 58 3.54 -13.29 1.64
C THR A 58 2.92 -11.91 1.78
N VAL A 59 2.01 -11.52 0.89
CA VAL A 59 1.28 -10.24 0.98
C VAL A 59 0.54 -10.10 2.30
N TYR A 60 -0.20 -11.13 2.71
CA TYR A 60 -0.95 -11.09 3.98
C TYR A 60 -0.04 -11.16 5.21
N ALA A 61 1.10 -11.86 5.13
CA ALA A 61 2.09 -11.87 6.20
C ALA A 61 2.72 -10.48 6.40
N GLU A 62 3.09 -9.81 5.32
CA GLU A 62 3.60 -8.43 5.35
C GLU A 62 2.53 -7.47 5.88
N ALA A 63 1.29 -7.58 5.41
CA ALA A 63 0.16 -6.82 5.94
C ALA A 63 0.00 -6.99 7.45
N ARG A 64 0.01 -8.24 7.94
CA ARG A 64 -0.08 -8.52 9.36
C ARG A 64 1.10 -7.95 10.15
N ARG A 65 2.30 -7.89 9.56
CA ARG A 65 3.52 -7.39 10.20
C ARG A 65 3.47 -5.87 10.41
N PHE A 66 3.13 -5.11 9.36
CA PHE A 66 3.11 -3.64 9.45
C PHE A 66 1.86 -3.08 10.12
N LEU A 67 0.80 -3.87 10.28
CA LEU A 67 -0.44 -3.45 10.96
C LEU A 67 -0.31 -3.54 12.48
N LYS A 68 -0.88 -2.55 13.18
CA LYS A 68 -1.02 -2.58 14.64
C LYS A 68 -1.90 -3.74 15.10
N PRO A 69 -1.71 -4.29 16.31
CA PRO A 69 -2.62 -5.30 16.85
C PRO A 69 -4.06 -4.75 16.93
N GLY A 70 -5.02 -5.47 16.35
CA GLY A 70 -6.43 -5.04 16.29
C GLY A 70 -6.79 -4.10 15.14
N ALA A 71 -5.83 -3.74 14.28
CA ALA A 71 -6.10 -3.00 13.05
C ALA A 71 -6.99 -3.79 12.07
N ARG A 72 -7.68 -3.06 11.19
CA ARG A 72 -8.56 -3.66 10.17
C ARG A 72 -7.80 -3.89 8.86
N PHE A 73 -8.05 -5.04 8.25
CA PHE A 73 -7.58 -5.41 6.92
C PHE A 73 -8.75 -5.88 6.07
#